data_AF-A0A7V5U358-F1
#
_entry.id   AF-A0A7V5U358-F1
#
_cell.length_a   1.000
_cell.length_b   1.000
_cell.length_c   1.000
_cell.angle_alpha   90.00
_cell.angle_beta   90.00
_cell.angle_gamma   90.00
#
_symmetry.space_group_name_H-M   'P 1'
#
loop_
_entity.id
_entity.type
_entity.pdbx_description
1 polymer ?
#
loop_
_entity_poly.entity_id
_entity_poly.type
_entity_poly.pdbx_seq_one_letter_code
_entity_poly.pdbx_strand_id
1 'polypeptide(L)'
;ISHLLFERYGQVFREGELTKMRAWLVNEERLARVAERLGLPELILLGEGEKRTQGHKKFSILAGTLEALLAAIYLDLGYEQVFKFIKRTFSRLLPHAPKGLISDYKTVLQEYTQGLFRQAPVYEIIKEAGPEHAKVFWAVVRLGKEELARGKGRSKKAAEQEAARKALKILEEKYGKIDQQPPKARSR
;
A
#
# COMPACT_ATOMS: atom_id res chain seq x y z
N ILE A 1 4.90 12.55 8.72
CA ILE A 1 4.66 11.08 8.65
C ILE A 1 5.95 10.27 8.54
N SER A 2 6.86 10.56 7.60
CA SER A 2 8.13 9.81 7.49
C SER A 2 8.90 9.69 8.81
N HIS A 3 9.03 10.81 9.54
CA HIS A 3 9.64 10.83 10.85
C HIS A 3 8.96 9.86 11.85
N LEU A 4 7.63 9.88 11.96
CA LEU A 4 6.86 8.97 12.83
C LEU A 4 7.04 7.49 12.45
N LEU A 5 7.21 7.20 11.16
CA LEU A 5 7.51 5.84 10.69
C LEU A 5 8.93 5.43 11.05
N PHE A 6 9.91 6.32 10.87
CA PHE A 6 11.29 6.06 11.21
C PHE A 6 11.47 5.82 12.72
N GLU A 7 10.88 6.68 13.57
CA GLU A 7 10.89 6.49 15.03
C GLU A 7 10.29 5.13 15.45
N ARG A 8 9.22 4.69 14.77
CA ARG A 8 8.48 3.48 15.15
C ARG A 8 9.06 2.19 14.56
N TYR A 9 9.60 2.26 13.35
CA TYR A 9 9.89 1.09 12.52
C TYR A 9 11.30 1.11 11.90
N GLY A 10 12.06 2.20 12.05
CA GLY A 10 13.36 2.38 11.40
C GLY A 10 14.46 1.43 11.87
N GLN A 11 14.29 0.79 13.03
CA GLN A 11 15.19 -0.27 13.51
C GLN A 11 14.93 -1.64 12.85
N VAL A 12 13.75 -1.82 12.24
CA VAL A 12 13.29 -3.12 11.73
C VAL A 12 13.19 -3.12 10.20
N PHE A 13 12.81 -1.99 9.61
CA PHE A 13 12.50 -1.89 8.18
C PHE A 13 13.43 -0.91 7.47
N ARG A 14 13.78 -1.23 6.23
CA ARG A 14 14.65 -0.40 5.38
C ARG A 14 13.90 0.82 4.83
N GLU A 15 14.63 1.83 4.35
CA GLU A 15 14.06 3.07 3.81
C GLU A 15 13.01 2.83 2.71
N GLY A 16 13.27 1.89 1.79
CA GLY A 16 12.31 1.54 0.73
C GLY A 16 10.99 0.97 1.28
N GLU A 17 11.06 0.19 2.35
CA GLU A 17 9.88 -0.36 3.04
C GLU A 17 9.13 0.75 3.78
N LEU A 18 9.84 1.63 4.49
CA LEU A 18 9.25 2.81 5.14
C LEU A 18 8.58 3.74 4.11
N THR A 19 9.14 3.85 2.91
CA THR A 19 8.56 4.61 1.80
C THR A 19 7.24 3.98 1.32
N LYS A 20 7.19 2.65 1.17
CA LYS A 20 5.94 1.93 0.85
C LYS A 20 4.89 2.08 1.95
N MET A 21 5.30 1.99 3.22
CA MET A 21 4.43 2.26 4.37
C MET A 21 3.90 3.70 4.38
N ARG A 22 4.74 4.67 4.05
CA ARG A 22 4.35 6.08 3.92
C ARG A 22 3.32 6.25 2.81
N ALA A 23 3.61 5.78 1.61
CA ALA A 23 2.70 5.85 0.47
C ALA A 23 1.35 5.18 0.79
N TRP A 24 1.37 4.10 1.57
CA TRP A 24 0.15 3.51 2.09
C TRP A 24 -0.54 4.46 3.08
N LEU A 25 0.13 5.03 4.09
CA LEU A 25 -0.53 5.91 5.06
C LEU A 25 -1.10 7.21 4.49
N VAL A 26 -0.40 7.82 3.53
CA VAL A 26 -0.74 9.14 2.98
C VAL A 26 -1.22 9.03 1.53
N ASN A 27 -2.29 8.27 1.32
CA ASN A 27 -3.01 8.26 0.05
C ASN A 27 -4.36 8.96 0.17
N GLU A 28 -4.94 9.37 -0.97
CA GLU A 28 -6.17 10.14 -1.04
C GLU A 28 -7.30 9.53 -0.18
N GLU A 29 -7.58 8.24 -0.34
CA GLU A 29 -8.62 7.54 0.42
C GLU A 29 -8.40 7.63 1.95
N ARG A 30 -7.16 7.43 2.42
CA ARG A 30 -6.87 7.45 3.87
C ARG A 30 -6.85 8.86 4.44
N LEU A 31 -6.38 9.83 3.67
CA LEU A 31 -6.45 11.24 4.03
C LEU A 31 -7.92 11.70 4.10
N ALA A 32 -8.76 11.31 3.14
CA ALA A 32 -10.19 11.57 3.18
C ALA A 32 -10.84 10.97 4.44
N ARG A 33 -10.52 9.71 4.79
CA ARG A 33 -11.01 9.10 6.03
C ARG A 33 -10.51 9.78 7.30
N VAL A 34 -9.33 10.40 7.26
CA VAL A 34 -8.85 11.23 8.37
C VAL A 34 -9.70 12.49 8.47
N ALA A 35 -9.97 13.16 7.34
CA ALA A 35 -10.83 14.34 7.26
C ALA A 35 -12.24 14.07 7.80
N GLU A 36 -12.85 12.95 7.40
CA GLU A 36 -14.16 12.51 7.90
C GLU A 36 -14.18 12.37 9.42
N ARG A 37 -13.16 11.73 10.01
CA ARG A 37 -13.07 11.57 11.47
C ARG A 37 -12.90 12.89 12.23
N LEU A 38 -12.42 13.92 11.55
CA LEU A 38 -12.29 15.26 12.10
C LEU A 38 -13.56 16.11 11.91
N GLY A 39 -14.59 15.58 11.23
CA GLY A 39 -15.81 16.34 10.91
C GLY A 39 -15.57 17.44 9.87
N LEU A 40 -14.59 17.28 8.99
CA LEU A 40 -14.36 18.24 7.90
C LEU A 40 -15.47 18.28 6.84
N PRO A 41 -16.17 17.18 6.47
CA PRO A 41 -17.27 17.24 5.51
C PRO A 41 -18.31 18.32 5.82
N GLU A 42 -18.59 18.54 7.10
CA GLU A 42 -19.60 19.47 7.61
C GLU A 42 -19.11 20.94 7.64
N LEU A 43 -17.80 21.15 7.55
CA LEU A 43 -17.16 22.47 7.66
C LEU A 43 -16.72 23.04 6.31
N ILE A 44 -16.71 22.23 5.25
CA ILE A 44 -16.23 22.65 3.93
C ILE A 44 -17.26 23.56 3.25
N LEU A 45 -16.80 24.74 2.84
CA LEU A 45 -17.56 25.63 1.98
C LEU A 45 -17.40 25.21 0.52
N LEU A 46 -18.51 24.87 -0.12
CA LEU A 46 -18.54 24.41 -1.51
C LEU A 46 -19.32 25.40 -2.39
N GLY A 47 -18.86 25.58 -3.63
CA GLY A 47 -19.67 26.24 -4.65
C GLY A 47 -20.91 25.42 -5.01
N GLU A 48 -21.94 26.05 -5.58
CA GLU A 48 -23.23 25.40 -5.87
C GLU A 48 -23.10 24.17 -6.79
N GLY A 49 -22.22 24.21 -7.79
CA GLY A 49 -21.97 23.06 -8.66
C GLY A 49 -21.40 21.85 -7.89
N GLU A 50 -20.56 22.11 -6.91
CA GLU A 50 -19.91 21.07 -6.12
C GLU A 50 -20.83 20.51 -5.03
N LYS A 51 -21.70 21.36 -4.45
CA LYS A 51 -22.79 20.90 -3.57
C LYS A 51 -23.73 19.92 -4.28
N ARG A 52 -24.14 20.22 -5.53
CA ARG A 52 -25.01 19.35 -6.34
C ARG A 52 -24.45 17.94 -6.55
N THR A 53 -23.12 17.83 -6.63
CA THR A 53 -22.44 16.54 -6.82
C THR A 53 -21.91 15.94 -5.52
N GLN A 54 -22.41 16.41 -4.37
CA GLN A 54 -22.01 15.94 -3.03
C GLN A 54 -20.50 16.02 -2.78
N GLY A 55 -19.87 17.13 -3.17
CA GLY A 55 -18.42 17.32 -3.05
C GLY A 55 -17.82 17.09 -1.67
N HIS A 56 -18.60 17.34 -0.62
CA HIS A 56 -18.19 17.08 0.77
C HIS A 56 -17.96 15.58 1.07
N LYS A 57 -18.36 14.67 0.17
CA LYS A 57 -18.09 13.23 0.24
C LYS A 57 -16.99 12.77 -0.71
N LYS A 58 -16.49 13.63 -1.60
CA LYS A 58 -15.45 13.26 -2.57
C LYS A 58 -14.10 13.14 -1.86
N PHE A 59 -13.40 12.03 -2.07
CA PHE A 59 -12.11 11.78 -1.43
C PHE A 59 -11.06 12.83 -1.79
N SER A 60 -11.02 13.28 -3.05
CA SER A 60 -10.08 14.32 -3.49
C SER A 60 -10.27 15.65 -2.73
N ILE A 61 -11.53 16.08 -2.53
CA ILE A 61 -11.85 17.31 -1.79
C ILE A 61 -11.52 17.16 -0.30
N LEU A 62 -11.88 16.03 0.30
CA LEU A 62 -11.61 15.78 1.71
C LEU A 62 -10.12 15.66 2.01
N ALA A 63 -9.37 14.96 1.17
CA ALA A 63 -7.92 14.86 1.28
C ALA A 63 -7.26 16.23 1.14
N GLY A 64 -7.63 16.99 0.10
CA GLY A 64 -7.13 18.35 -0.11
C GLY A 64 -7.46 19.31 1.03
N THR A 65 -8.66 19.20 1.61
CA THR A 65 -9.08 20.01 2.76
C THR A 65 -8.26 19.69 4.00
N LEU A 66 -7.98 18.42 4.27
CA LEU A 66 -7.10 18.03 5.38
C LEU A 66 -5.70 18.61 5.19
N GLU A 67 -5.13 18.53 3.99
CA GLU A 67 -3.81 19.10 3.70
C GLU A 67 -3.80 20.63 3.88
N ALA A 68 -4.84 21.31 3.39
CA ALA A 68 -5.01 22.76 3.58
C ALA A 68 -5.13 23.14 5.06
N LEU A 69 -5.86 22.36 5.87
CA LEU A 69 -5.95 22.57 7.31
C LEU A 69 -4.59 22.39 7.99
N LEU A 70 -3.84 21.35 7.63
CA LEU A 70 -2.49 21.13 8.17
C LEU A 70 -1.54 22.27 7.79
N ALA A 71 -1.64 22.79 6.57
CA ALA A 71 -0.86 23.95 6.14
C ALA A 71 -1.25 25.21 6.91
N ALA A 72 -2.54 25.46 7.13
CA ALA A 72 -3.00 26.60 7.93
C ALA A 72 -2.49 26.53 9.38
N ILE A 73 -2.57 25.36 10.03
CA ILE A 73 -2.02 25.15 11.38
C ILE A 73 -0.50 25.38 11.40
N TYR A 74 0.22 24.93 10.38
CA TYR A 74 1.66 25.13 10.27
C TYR A 74 2.02 26.62 10.15
N LEU A 75 1.28 27.37 9.31
CA LEU A 75 1.53 28.79 9.10
C LEU A 75 1.19 29.63 10.35
N ASP A 76 0.15 29.25 11.08
CA ASP A 76 -0.32 29.97 12.27
C ASP A 76 0.48 29.63 13.54
N LEU A 77 0.76 28.33 13.76
CA LEU A 77 1.28 27.81 15.03
C LEU A 77 2.66 27.13 14.92
N GLY A 78 3.21 27.04 13.72
CA GLY A 78 4.53 26.45 13.46
C GLY A 78 4.59 24.92 13.48
N TYR A 79 5.81 24.40 13.25
CA TYR A 79 6.09 22.97 13.06
C TYR A 79 5.66 22.09 14.25
N GLU A 80 6.02 22.48 15.47
CA GLU A 80 5.76 21.68 16.67
C GLU A 80 4.27 21.37 16.87
N GLN A 81 3.42 22.38 16.63
CA GLN A 81 1.99 22.25 16.84
C GLN A 81 1.32 21.41 15.76
N VAL A 82 1.68 21.61 14.48
CA VAL A 82 1.19 20.74 13.41
C VAL A 82 1.70 19.30 13.56
N PHE A 83 2.94 19.10 14.02
CA PHE A 83 3.50 17.78 14.23
C PHE A 83 2.75 17.00 15.33
N LYS A 84 2.47 17.64 16.47
CA LYS A 84 1.62 17.06 17.54
C LYS A 84 0.22 16.73 17.02
N PHE A 85 -0.38 17.61 16.24
CA PHE A 85 -1.69 17.38 15.63
C PHE A 85 -1.67 16.15 14.70
N ILE A 86 -0.69 16.07 13.79
CA ILE A 86 -0.51 14.92 12.89
C ILE A 86 -0.31 13.63 13.70
N LYS A 87 0.56 13.63 14.71
CA LYS A 87 0.84 12.46 15.55
C LYS A 87 -0.44 11.93 16.22
N ARG A 88 -1.27 12.83 16.76
CA ARG A 88 -2.57 12.47 17.36
C ARG A 88 -3.54 11.90 16.31
N THR A 89 -3.70 12.59 15.19
CA THR A 89 -4.70 12.26 14.17
C THR A 89 -4.36 10.97 13.41
N PHE A 90 -3.07 10.68 13.19
CA PHE A 90 -2.60 9.46 12.52
C PHE A 90 -2.29 8.30 13.48
N SER A 91 -2.42 8.49 14.80
CA SER A 91 -2.11 7.49 15.83
C SER A 91 -2.80 6.14 15.60
N ARG A 92 -4.05 6.14 15.12
CA ARG A 92 -4.83 4.93 14.81
C ARG A 92 -4.41 4.25 13.51
N LEU A 93 -3.78 4.98 12.58
CA LEU A 93 -3.35 4.46 11.28
C LEU A 93 -1.92 3.91 11.31
N LEU A 94 -1.03 4.53 12.09
CA LEU A 94 0.39 4.15 12.19
C LEU A 94 0.64 2.65 12.51
N PRO A 95 -0.11 1.99 13.43
CA PRO A 95 0.04 0.56 13.67
C PRO A 95 -0.25 -0.32 12.43
N HIS A 96 -1.02 0.20 11.46
CA HIS A 96 -1.39 -0.52 10.26
C HIS A 96 -0.49 -0.24 9.06
N ALA A 97 0.50 0.64 9.20
CA ALA A 97 1.43 1.00 8.12
C ALA A 97 2.12 -0.20 7.44
N PRO A 98 2.49 -1.30 8.15
CA PRO A 98 3.06 -2.49 7.51
C PRO A 98 2.15 -3.15 6.46
N LYS A 99 0.83 -2.86 6.45
CA LYS A 99 -0.05 -3.29 5.36
C LYS A 99 0.37 -2.73 4.00
N GLY A 100 1.13 -1.63 3.96
CA GLY A 100 1.75 -1.10 2.75
C GLY A 100 2.85 -1.99 2.16
N LEU A 101 3.44 -2.87 2.96
CA LEU A 101 4.40 -3.87 2.48
C LEU A 101 3.69 -5.07 1.85
N ILE A 102 2.53 -5.43 2.40
CA ILE A 102 1.73 -6.57 1.96
C ILE A 102 1.08 -6.31 0.59
N SER A 103 0.95 -5.04 0.19
CA SER A 103 0.19 -4.66 -1.00
C SER A 103 0.90 -4.86 -2.35
N ASP A 104 2.17 -5.27 -2.39
CA ASP A 104 2.90 -5.30 -3.66
C ASP A 104 3.90 -6.46 -3.86
N TYR A 105 3.51 -7.66 -3.44
CA TYR A 105 4.25 -8.87 -3.78
C TYR A 105 4.26 -9.16 -5.28
N LYS A 106 3.27 -8.67 -6.04
CA LYS A 106 3.27 -8.82 -7.50
C LYS A 106 4.44 -8.09 -8.16
N THR A 107 4.69 -6.83 -7.79
CA THR A 107 5.82 -6.06 -8.34
C THR A 107 7.15 -6.64 -7.87
N VAL A 108 7.26 -6.99 -6.58
CA VAL A 108 8.49 -7.62 -6.06
C VAL A 108 8.78 -8.94 -6.75
N LEU A 109 7.77 -9.80 -6.96
CA LEU A 109 7.94 -11.05 -7.70
C LEU A 109 8.34 -10.79 -9.15
N GLN A 110 7.75 -9.79 -9.80
CA GLN A 110 8.10 -9.43 -11.18
C GLN A 110 9.55 -8.97 -11.29
N GLU A 111 10.02 -8.09 -10.41
CA GLU A 111 11.42 -7.66 -10.37
C GLU A 111 12.35 -8.85 -10.13
N TYR A 112 11.99 -9.73 -9.19
CA TYR A 112 12.75 -10.92 -8.84
C TYR A 112 12.87 -11.90 -10.02
N THR A 113 11.76 -12.26 -10.67
CA THR A 113 11.78 -13.19 -11.81
C THR A 113 12.37 -12.56 -13.06
N GLN A 114 12.20 -11.25 -13.26
CA GLN A 114 12.85 -10.53 -14.37
C GLN A 114 14.37 -10.48 -14.17
N GLY A 115 14.85 -10.32 -12.94
CA GLY A 115 16.27 -10.34 -12.60
C GLY A 115 16.92 -11.71 -12.85
N LEU A 116 16.30 -12.80 -12.39
CA LEU A 116 16.87 -14.15 -12.49
C LEU A 116 16.59 -14.84 -13.83
N PHE A 117 15.37 -14.75 -14.34
CA PHE A 117 14.88 -15.57 -15.45
C PHE A 117 14.57 -14.77 -16.71
N ARG A 118 14.70 -13.43 -16.67
CA ARG A 118 14.31 -12.51 -17.76
C ARG A 118 12.85 -12.69 -18.21
N GLN A 119 11.99 -13.14 -17.30
CA GLN A 119 10.58 -13.44 -17.56
C GLN A 119 9.68 -12.77 -16.51
N ALA A 120 8.51 -12.32 -16.97
CA ALA A 120 7.47 -11.78 -16.10
C ALA A 120 6.49 -12.89 -15.67
N PRO A 121 6.03 -12.89 -14.40
CA PRO A 121 5.08 -13.86 -13.91
C PRO A 121 3.66 -13.53 -14.41
N VAL A 122 2.90 -14.56 -14.77
CA VAL A 122 1.52 -14.44 -15.26
C VAL A 122 0.56 -14.95 -14.20
N TYR A 123 -0.55 -14.25 -14.00
CA TYR A 123 -1.57 -14.57 -12.99
C TYR A 123 -2.87 -14.98 -13.66
N GLU A 124 -3.53 -15.98 -13.09
CA GLU A 124 -4.82 -16.48 -13.57
C GLU A 124 -5.74 -16.79 -12.39
N ILE A 125 -7.01 -16.38 -12.48
CA ILE A 125 -8.03 -16.76 -11.50
C ILE A 125 -8.59 -18.12 -11.89
N ILE A 126 -8.31 -19.14 -11.09
CA ILE A 126 -8.68 -20.52 -11.36
C ILE A 126 -9.99 -20.95 -10.68
N LYS A 127 -10.47 -20.17 -9.71
CA LYS A 127 -11.73 -20.46 -9.02
C LYS A 127 -12.31 -19.21 -8.37
N GLU A 128 -13.63 -19.10 -8.42
CA GLU A 128 -14.43 -18.16 -7.63
C GLU A 128 -15.56 -18.93 -6.95
N ALA A 129 -15.80 -18.68 -5.66
CA ALA A 129 -16.88 -19.35 -4.92
C ALA A 129 -17.40 -18.48 -3.77
N GLY A 130 -18.63 -18.75 -3.31
CA GLY A 130 -19.29 -18.06 -2.21
C GLY A 130 -20.28 -16.98 -2.67
N PRO A 131 -21.14 -16.50 -1.75
CA PRO A 131 -22.12 -15.46 -2.06
C PRO A 131 -21.43 -14.13 -2.35
N GLU A 132 -22.11 -13.21 -3.03
CA GLU A 132 -21.51 -11.96 -3.53
C GLU A 132 -20.81 -11.14 -2.43
N HIS A 133 -21.42 -11.06 -1.24
CA HIS A 133 -20.87 -10.36 -0.08
C HIS A 133 -19.76 -11.10 0.67
N ALA A 134 -19.47 -12.36 0.31
CA ALA A 134 -18.41 -13.18 0.91
C ALA A 134 -17.68 -14.02 -0.16
N LYS A 135 -17.53 -13.47 -1.38
CA LYS A 135 -16.89 -14.17 -2.48
C LYS A 135 -15.40 -14.39 -2.18
N VAL A 136 -14.94 -15.57 -2.56
CA VAL A 136 -13.57 -16.03 -2.40
C VAL A 136 -13.01 -16.35 -3.76
N PHE A 137 -11.78 -15.90 -4.00
CA PHE A 137 -11.06 -16.05 -5.26
C PHE A 137 -9.80 -16.87 -5.00
N TRP A 138 -9.46 -17.74 -5.95
CA TRP A 138 -8.18 -18.45 -5.99
C TRP A 138 -7.42 -18.04 -7.23
N ALA A 139 -6.18 -17.61 -7.05
CA ALA A 139 -5.29 -17.23 -8.12
C ALA A 139 -4.12 -18.20 -8.19
N VAL A 140 -3.63 -18.46 -9.38
CA VAL A 140 -2.36 -19.14 -9.63
C VAL A 140 -1.39 -18.13 -10.25
N VAL A 141 -0.11 -18.24 -9.88
CA VAL A 141 0.97 -17.50 -10.52
C VAL A 141 1.90 -18.48 -11.23
N ARG A 142 2.19 -18.20 -12.50
CA ARG A 142 3.03 -19.01 -13.38
C ARG A 142 4.21 -18.21 -13.89
N LEU A 143 5.31 -18.89 -14.18
CA LEU A 143 6.44 -18.34 -14.93
C LEU A 143 6.66 -19.21 -16.17
N GLY A 144 6.32 -18.68 -17.35
CA GLY A 144 6.19 -19.50 -18.55
C GLY A 144 5.11 -20.58 -18.38
N LYS A 145 5.49 -21.85 -18.51
CA LYS A 145 4.58 -23.00 -18.32
C LYS A 145 4.54 -23.52 -16.87
N GLU A 146 5.50 -23.12 -16.04
CA GLU A 146 5.65 -23.63 -14.68
C GLU A 146 4.70 -22.90 -13.72
N GLU A 147 4.02 -23.67 -12.87
CA GLU A 147 3.22 -23.12 -11.79
C GLU A 147 4.09 -22.85 -10.57
N LEU A 148 4.22 -21.59 -10.16
CA LEU A 148 5.04 -21.22 -9.01
C LEU A 148 4.27 -21.36 -7.69
N ALA A 149 3.04 -20.83 -7.61
CA ALA A 149 2.23 -20.89 -6.39
C ALA A 149 0.75 -20.58 -6.62
N ARG A 150 -0.07 -20.88 -5.60
CA ARG A 150 -1.50 -20.53 -5.53
C ARG A 150 -1.84 -19.69 -4.31
N GLY A 151 -2.64 -18.65 -4.53
CA GLY A 151 -3.14 -17.72 -3.51
C GLY A 151 -4.66 -17.74 -3.40
N LYS A 152 -5.17 -17.33 -2.24
CA LYS A 152 -6.60 -17.23 -1.94
C LYS A 152 -6.89 -15.87 -1.32
N GLY A 153 -7.99 -15.22 -1.72
CA GLY A 153 -8.35 -13.90 -1.21
C GLY A 153 -9.83 -13.56 -1.34
N ARG A 154 -10.27 -12.50 -0.66
CA ARG A 154 -11.64 -11.94 -0.73
C ARG A 154 -11.88 -11.06 -1.97
N SER A 155 -10.83 -10.85 -2.77
CA SER A 155 -10.89 -10.18 -4.07
C SER A 155 -9.86 -10.83 -5.00
N LYS A 156 -10.00 -10.65 -6.31
CA LYS A 156 -9.01 -11.09 -7.31
C LYS A 156 -7.62 -10.59 -6.96
N LYS A 157 -7.49 -9.28 -6.70
CA LYS A 157 -6.24 -8.64 -6.30
C LYS A 157 -5.64 -9.27 -5.04
N ALA A 158 -6.45 -9.56 -4.02
CA ALA A 158 -5.96 -10.19 -2.79
C ALA A 158 -5.47 -11.62 -3.03
N ALA A 159 -6.18 -12.39 -3.88
CA ALA A 159 -5.77 -13.75 -4.23
C ALA A 159 -4.44 -13.76 -5.01
N GLU A 160 -4.28 -12.86 -5.97
CA GLU A 160 -3.04 -12.71 -6.75
C GLU A 160 -1.86 -12.29 -5.88
N GLN A 161 -2.05 -11.33 -4.97
CA GLN A 161 -0.98 -10.89 -4.05
C GLN A 161 -0.55 -12.04 -3.11
N GLU A 162 -1.49 -12.86 -2.65
CA GLU A 162 -1.15 -14.04 -1.84
C GLU A 162 -0.42 -15.11 -2.66
N ALA A 163 -0.78 -15.28 -3.94
CA ALA A 163 -0.05 -16.17 -4.85
C ALA A 163 1.38 -15.66 -5.06
N ALA A 164 1.53 -14.36 -5.27
CA ALA A 164 2.82 -13.70 -5.45
C ALA A 164 3.72 -13.84 -4.21
N ARG A 165 3.15 -13.62 -3.02
CA ARG A 165 3.87 -13.77 -1.73
C ARG A 165 4.43 -15.18 -1.56
N LYS A 166 3.63 -16.20 -1.86
CA LYS A 166 4.06 -17.60 -1.75
C LYS A 166 5.10 -17.95 -2.80
N ALA A 167 4.91 -17.52 -4.05
CA ALA A 167 5.88 -17.74 -5.11
C ALA A 167 7.23 -17.08 -4.80
N LEU A 168 7.22 -15.84 -4.30
CA LEU A 168 8.44 -15.15 -3.88
C LEU A 168 9.17 -15.92 -2.78
N LYS A 169 8.45 -16.42 -1.78
CA LYS A 169 9.04 -17.25 -0.71
C LYS A 169 9.72 -18.52 -1.27
N ILE A 170 9.04 -19.24 -2.16
CA ILE A 170 9.57 -20.46 -2.79
C ILE A 170 10.84 -20.14 -3.60
N LEU A 171 10.82 -19.04 -4.36
CA LEU A 171 11.97 -18.64 -5.16
C LEU A 171 13.15 -18.16 -4.29
N GLU A 172 12.89 -17.40 -3.23
CA GLU A 172 13.92 -16.99 -2.28
C GLU A 172 14.55 -18.18 -1.54
N GLU A 173 13.76 -19.21 -1.21
CA GLU A 173 14.28 -20.46 -0.62
C GLU A 173 15.17 -21.23 -1.61
N LYS A 174 14.83 -21.21 -2.90
CA LYS A 174 15.54 -21.98 -3.95
C LYS A 174 16.78 -21.26 -4.49
N TYR A 175 16.74 -19.94 -4.62
CA TYR A 175 17.76 -19.14 -5.30
C TYR A 175 18.38 -18.05 -4.42
N GLY A 176 17.92 -17.90 -3.17
CA GLY A 176 18.36 -16.88 -2.23
C GLY A 176 17.60 -15.56 -2.38
N LYS A 177 17.72 -14.67 -1.39
CA LYS A 177 17.19 -13.30 -1.52
C LYS A 177 18.06 -12.52 -2.50
N ILE A 178 17.44 -11.87 -3.49
CA ILE A 178 18.16 -10.93 -4.35
C ILE A 178 18.29 -9.63 -3.57
N ASP A 179 19.28 -9.57 -2.68
CA ASP A 179 19.80 -8.31 -2.18
C ASP A 179 20.99 -7.94 -3.08
N GLN A 180 20.78 -6.91 -3.90
CA GLN A 180 21.77 -6.10 -4.64
C GLN A 180 23.25 -6.56 -4.67
N GLN A 181 23.55 -7.69 -5.30
CA GLN A 181 24.84 -7.90 -5.95
C GLN A 181 24.64 -8.77 -7.19
N PRO A 182 25.16 -8.36 -8.37
CA PRO A 182 25.09 -9.22 -9.54
C PRO A 182 25.76 -10.55 -9.20
N PRO A 183 25.19 -11.69 -9.63
CA PRO A 183 25.83 -12.97 -9.40
C PRO A 183 27.22 -12.92 -10.02
N LYS A 184 28.27 -13.13 -9.21
CA LYS A 184 29.61 -13.37 -9.73
C LYS A 184 29.47 -14.50 -10.75
N ALA A 185 29.81 -14.19 -12.00
CA ALA A 185 29.83 -15.17 -13.07
C ALA A 185 30.62 -16.38 -12.57
N ARG A 186 29.97 -17.55 -12.52
CA ARG A 186 30.70 -18.80 -12.39
C ARG A 186 31.45 -18.98 -13.70
N SER A 187 32.75 -18.67 -13.68
CA SER A 187 33.69 -19.02 -14.72
C SER A 187 33.61 -20.52 -14.98
N ARG A 188 33.28 -20.89 -16.21
CA ARG A 188 33.78 -22.13 -16.81
C ARG A 188 35.09 -21.80 -17.52
#